data_AF-A0A257N1Z5-F1
#
_entry.id   AF-A0A257N1Z5-F1
#
_cell.length_a   1.000
_cell.length_b   1.000
_cell.length_c   1.000
_cell.angle_alpha   90.00
_cell.angle_beta   90.00
_cell.angle_gamma   90.00
#
_symmetry.space_group_name_H-M   'P 1'
#
loop_
_entity.id
_entity.type
_entity.pdbx_description
1 polymer ?
#
loop_
_entity_poly.entity_id
_entity_poly.type
_entity_poly.pdbx_seq_one_letter_code
_entity_poly.pdbx_strand_id
1 'polypeptide(L)'
;MKEWSLQNARPLYSLQESARFFALADIPPDPDDAQIAADNLLSAVPTPGSESKPFTPRNIHIVLLESFWDPSELKKAHYKRNPLAPDFRKLWKSAGYSHALAPVFGCYTANSEFEVLCGFPVTKDNVKFERQLLNVVPCLPHILADKGYRTVVSHPNVPVFWNRTNAYRNLGFQTYMVDSGFRTG
;
A
#
# COMPACT_ATOMS: atom_id res chain seq x y z
N MET A 1 29.60 -26.01 25.25
CA MET A 1 28.19 -26.05 24.78
C MET A 1 27.63 -24.71 24.31
N LYS A 2 28.34 -23.56 24.44
CA LYS A 2 27.85 -22.26 23.94
C LYS A 2 28.24 -21.95 22.47
N GLU A 3 29.35 -22.48 21.94
CA GLU A 3 29.72 -22.25 20.52
C GLU A 3 28.83 -22.96 19.48
N TRP A 4 28.28 -24.15 19.78
CA TRP A 4 27.52 -24.93 18.79
C TRP A 4 26.19 -24.25 18.37
N SER A 5 25.66 -23.39 19.23
CA SER A 5 24.35 -22.75 19.04
C SER A 5 24.35 -21.64 17.98
N LEU A 6 25.47 -20.94 17.76
CA LEU A 6 25.51 -19.79 16.84
C LEU A 6 25.88 -20.18 15.40
N GLN A 7 26.74 -21.18 15.21
CA GLN A 7 27.17 -21.61 13.87
C GLN A 7 26.05 -22.33 13.09
N ASN A 8 25.13 -23.01 13.77
CA ASN A 8 24.02 -23.72 13.14
C ASN A 8 22.73 -22.89 13.02
N ALA A 9 22.66 -21.72 13.65
CA ALA A 9 21.46 -20.89 13.65
C ALA A 9 21.12 -20.32 12.26
N ARG A 10 22.12 -19.85 11.50
CA ARG A 10 21.92 -19.30 10.15
C ARG A 10 21.49 -20.33 9.11
N PRO A 11 22.15 -21.50 8.96
CA PRO A 11 21.70 -22.51 8.01
C PRO A 11 20.33 -23.05 8.39
N LEU A 12 20.05 -23.29 9.68
CA LEU A 12 18.73 -23.73 10.13
C LEU A 12 17.65 -22.69 9.84
N TYR A 13 17.90 -21.42 10.14
CA TYR A 13 16.99 -20.32 9.81
C TYR A 13 16.74 -20.21 8.31
N SER A 14 17.78 -20.33 7.49
CA SER A 14 17.66 -20.29 6.02
C SER A 14 16.83 -21.46 5.50
N LEU A 15 17.01 -22.66 6.07
CA LEU A 15 16.24 -23.86 5.74
C LEU A 15 14.77 -23.69 6.15
N GLN A 16 14.51 -23.16 7.34
CA GLN A 16 13.16 -22.87 7.83
C GLN A 16 12.45 -21.82 6.97
N GLU A 17 13.11 -20.70 6.65
CA GLU A 17 12.51 -19.67 5.78
C GLU A 17 12.34 -20.16 4.34
N SER A 18 13.22 -21.02 3.83
CA SER A 18 13.04 -21.66 2.52
C SER A 18 11.83 -22.59 2.53
N ALA A 19 11.70 -23.45 3.54
CA ALA A 19 10.54 -24.33 3.70
C ALA A 19 9.25 -23.52 3.82
N ARG A 20 9.26 -22.44 4.61
CA ARG A 20 8.12 -21.52 4.74
C ARG A 20 7.80 -20.83 3.40
N PHE A 21 8.81 -20.40 2.65
CA PHE A 21 8.62 -19.79 1.34
C PHE A 21 7.92 -20.75 0.37
N PHE A 22 8.40 -22.00 0.25
CA PHE A 22 7.77 -23.00 -0.61
C PHE A 22 6.38 -23.43 -0.13
N ALA A 23 6.15 -23.51 1.18
CA ALA A 23 4.84 -23.84 1.73
C ALA A 23 3.78 -22.75 1.49
N LEU A 24 4.20 -21.49 1.34
CA LEU A 24 3.33 -20.34 1.10
C LEU A 24 3.36 -19.86 -0.36
N ALA A 25 4.15 -20.48 -1.22
CA ALA A 25 4.25 -20.12 -2.61
C ALA A 25 3.00 -20.60 -3.35
N ASP A 26 2.37 -19.68 -4.07
CA ASP A 26 1.26 -20.01 -4.95
C ASP A 26 1.79 -20.26 -6.37
N ILE A 27 1.16 -21.20 -7.07
CA ILE A 27 1.32 -21.31 -8.52
C ILE A 27 0.63 -20.08 -9.13
N PRO A 28 1.34 -19.23 -9.90
CA PRO A 28 0.71 -18.12 -10.57
C PRO A 28 -0.36 -18.64 -11.54
N PRO A 29 -1.48 -17.91 -11.71
CA PRO A 29 -2.48 -18.29 -12.70
C PRO A 29 -1.87 -18.30 -14.10
N ASP A 30 -2.45 -19.12 -14.98
CA ASP A 30 -2.08 -19.13 -16.39
C ASP A 30 -2.28 -17.72 -17.00
N PRO A 31 -1.37 -17.23 -17.85
CA PRO A 31 -1.51 -15.90 -18.46
C PRO A 31 -2.80 -15.71 -19.26
N ASP A 32 -3.28 -16.74 -19.95
CA ASP A 32 -4.51 -16.65 -20.74
C ASP A 32 -5.74 -16.54 -19.83
N ASP A 33 -5.77 -17.33 -18.76
CA ASP A 33 -6.82 -17.25 -17.73
C ASP A 33 -6.84 -15.86 -17.06
N ALA A 34 -5.65 -15.31 -16.76
CA ALA A 34 -5.52 -13.97 -16.19
C ALA A 34 -6.02 -12.88 -17.15
N GLN A 35 -5.73 -13.01 -18.45
CA GLN A 35 -6.20 -12.09 -19.48
C GLN A 35 -7.73 -12.15 -19.61
N ILE A 36 -8.32 -13.34 -19.65
CA ILE A 36 -9.78 -13.53 -19.70
C ILE A 36 -10.44 -12.89 -18.48
N ALA A 37 -9.87 -13.06 -17.28
CA ALA A 37 -10.37 -12.43 -16.06
C ALA A 37 -10.31 -10.89 -16.14
N ALA A 38 -9.23 -10.34 -16.69
CA ALA A 38 -9.08 -8.90 -16.89
C ALA A 38 -10.10 -8.35 -17.88
N ASP A 39 -10.31 -9.01 -19.01
CA ASP A 39 -11.28 -8.60 -20.03
C ASP A 39 -12.71 -8.64 -19.48
N ASN A 40 -13.04 -9.67 -18.72
CA ASN A 40 -14.33 -9.77 -18.03
C ASN A 40 -14.53 -8.61 -17.04
N LEU A 41 -13.51 -8.28 -16.25
CA LEU A 41 -13.57 -7.14 -15.31
C LEU A 41 -13.76 -5.81 -16.04
N LEU A 42 -13.03 -5.58 -17.13
CA LEU A 42 -13.10 -4.35 -17.92
C LEU A 42 -14.43 -4.21 -18.68
N SER A 43 -15.02 -5.32 -19.14
CA SER A 43 -16.32 -5.33 -19.82
C SER A 43 -17.48 -4.83 -18.93
N ALA A 44 -17.33 -4.99 -17.61
CA ALA A 44 -18.30 -4.52 -16.62
C ALA A 44 -18.14 -3.04 -16.26
N VAL A 45 -17.03 -2.41 -16.63
CA VAL A 45 -16.78 -0.98 -16.37
C VAL A 45 -17.43 -0.16 -17.48
N PRO A 46 -18.38 0.74 -17.17
CA PRO A 46 -18.96 1.62 -18.17
C PRO A 46 -17.85 2.41 -18.87
N THR A 47 -17.81 2.37 -20.20
CA THR A 47 -16.90 3.22 -20.97
C THR A 47 -17.25 4.67 -20.66
N PRO A 48 -16.31 5.50 -20.15
CA PRO A 48 -16.59 6.91 -19.91
C PRO A 48 -17.09 7.53 -21.21
N GLY A 49 -18.26 8.18 -21.17
CA GLY A 49 -18.79 8.91 -22.31
C GLY A 49 -17.76 9.93 -22.83
N SER A 50 -17.70 10.09 -24.16
CA SER A 50 -16.70 10.85 -24.93
C SER A 50 -16.51 12.33 -24.54
N GLU A 51 -17.31 12.88 -23.62
CA GLU A 51 -17.14 14.24 -23.12
C GLU A 51 -16.08 14.30 -22.02
N SER A 52 -14.82 14.12 -22.39
CA SER A 52 -13.70 14.44 -21.51
C SER A 52 -13.57 15.97 -21.42
N LYS A 53 -13.81 16.55 -20.23
CA LYS A 53 -13.35 17.92 -19.96
C LYS A 53 -11.83 17.97 -20.22
N PRO A 54 -11.30 19.09 -20.74
CA PRO A 54 -9.85 19.25 -20.91
C PRO A 54 -9.13 18.91 -19.61
N PHE A 55 -8.29 17.87 -19.63
CA PHE A 55 -7.52 17.49 -18.47
C PHE A 55 -6.50 18.60 -18.17
N THR A 56 -6.65 19.24 -17.02
CA THR A 56 -5.64 20.18 -16.51
C THR A 56 -4.82 19.46 -15.45
N PRO A 57 -3.53 19.19 -15.68
CA PRO A 57 -2.68 18.54 -14.70
C PRO A 57 -2.65 19.30 -13.38
N ARG A 58 -2.80 18.58 -12.26
CA ARG A 58 -2.65 19.09 -10.90
C ARG A 58 -1.77 18.16 -10.08
N ASN A 59 -1.08 18.70 -9.09
CA ASN A 59 -0.33 17.89 -8.12
C ASN A 59 -1.29 16.97 -7.36
N ILE A 60 -0.84 15.73 -7.16
CA ILE A 60 -1.55 14.72 -6.39
C ILE A 60 -0.76 14.49 -5.11
N HIS A 61 -1.41 14.70 -3.97
CA HIS A 61 -0.84 14.47 -2.65
C HIS A 61 -1.65 13.40 -1.94
N ILE A 62 -1.00 12.30 -1.56
CA ILE A 62 -1.59 11.22 -0.77
C ILE A 62 -0.89 11.23 0.57
N VAL A 63 -1.65 11.41 1.65
CA VAL A 63 -1.14 11.41 3.02
C VAL A 63 -1.78 10.24 3.76
N LEU A 64 -0.97 9.24 4.09
CA LEU A 64 -1.40 8.13 4.93
C LEU A 64 -1.32 8.56 6.40
N LEU A 65 -2.47 8.55 7.08
CA LEU A 65 -2.55 8.82 8.52
C LEU A 65 -2.51 7.47 9.26
N GLU A 66 -1.38 7.18 9.89
CA GLU A 66 -1.15 5.91 10.56
C GLU A 66 -2.19 5.68 11.67
N SER A 67 -2.80 4.49 11.66
CA SER A 67 -3.82 4.06 12.65
C SER A 67 -5.00 5.03 12.84
N PHE A 68 -5.27 5.90 11.87
CA PHE A 68 -6.33 6.89 11.96
C PHE A 68 -7.71 6.29 11.68
N TRP A 69 -8.68 6.63 12.52
CA TRP A 69 -10.11 6.37 12.35
C TRP A 69 -10.91 7.39 13.18
N ASP A 70 -12.23 7.51 13.00
CA ASP A 70 -13.07 8.39 13.83
C ASP A 70 -13.58 7.65 15.09
N PRO A 71 -12.99 7.89 16.29
CA PRO A 71 -13.40 7.19 17.48
C PRO A 71 -14.77 7.64 18.02
N SER A 72 -15.36 8.71 17.48
CA SER A 72 -16.72 9.11 17.86
C SER A 72 -17.79 8.08 17.46
N GLU A 73 -17.46 7.15 16.57
CA GLU A 73 -18.29 5.99 16.25
C GLU A 73 -18.50 5.05 17.45
N LEU A 74 -17.62 5.10 18.46
CA LEU A 74 -17.84 4.42 19.75
C LEU A 74 -18.86 5.17 20.60
N LYS A 75 -20.14 5.06 20.25
CA LYS A 75 -21.25 5.75 20.94
C LYS A 75 -21.33 5.46 22.44
N LYS A 76 -20.81 4.31 22.89
CA LYS A 76 -20.76 3.90 24.32
C LYS A 76 -19.54 4.42 25.08
N ALA A 77 -18.57 5.03 24.42
CA ALA A 77 -17.37 5.56 25.07
C ALA A 77 -17.61 6.90 25.79
N HIS A 78 -18.78 7.52 25.61
CA HIS A 78 -19.20 8.74 26.31
C HIS A 78 -18.16 9.87 26.30
N TYR A 79 -17.53 10.13 25.15
CA TYR A 79 -16.56 11.21 25.01
C TYR A 79 -17.19 12.57 25.36
N LYS A 80 -16.58 13.30 26.29
CA LYS A 80 -17.03 14.65 26.70
C LYS A 80 -16.82 15.72 25.62
N ARG A 81 -15.86 15.50 24.73
CA ARG A 81 -15.50 16.40 23.64
C ARG A 81 -15.30 15.59 22.38
N ASN A 82 -15.46 16.25 21.24
CA ASN A 82 -15.15 15.63 19.97
C ASN A 82 -13.65 15.24 19.94
N PRO A 83 -13.31 13.97 19.62
CA PRO A 83 -11.93 13.51 19.63
C PRO A 83 -11.11 14.01 18.43
N LEU A 84 -11.76 14.42 17.34
CA LEU A 84 -11.08 14.98 16.17
C LEU A 84 -11.04 16.51 16.24
N ALA A 85 -9.94 17.10 15.78
CA ALA A 85 -9.77 18.55 15.72
C ALA A 85 -10.89 19.21 14.88
N PRO A 86 -11.43 20.39 15.29
CA PRO A 86 -12.49 21.07 14.55
C PRO A 86 -12.15 21.35 13.09
N ASP A 87 -10.91 21.75 12.81
CA ASP A 87 -10.45 22.06 11.45
C ASP A 87 -10.40 20.81 10.57
N PHE A 88 -9.98 19.67 11.12
CA PHE A 88 -10.02 18.39 10.41
C PHE A 88 -11.45 18.00 10.05
N ARG A 89 -12.41 18.17 10.97
CA ARG A 89 -13.82 17.88 10.69
C ARG A 89 -14.41 18.80 9.62
N LYS A 90 -14.04 20.08 9.64
CA LYS A 90 -14.45 21.04 8.61
C LYS A 90 -13.91 20.63 7.23
N LEU A 91 -12.64 20.23 7.17
CA LEU A 91 -12.01 19.72 5.96
C LEU A 91 -12.71 18.44 5.47
N TRP A 92 -12.91 17.46 6.36
CA TRP A 92 -13.53 16.18 6.00
C TRP A 92 -15.00 16.34 5.56
N LYS A 93 -15.74 17.27 6.17
CA LYS A 93 -17.08 17.67 5.72
C LYS A 93 -17.06 18.20 4.28
N SER A 94 -16.06 19.03 3.93
CA SER A 94 -15.93 19.57 2.57
C SER A 94 -15.60 18.50 1.53
N ALA A 95 -15.02 17.37 1.96
CA ALA A 95 -14.82 16.18 1.16
C ALA A 95 -16.04 15.23 1.16
N GLY A 96 -17.20 15.66 1.69
CA GLY A 96 -18.41 14.85 1.73
C GLY A 96 -18.37 13.69 2.75
N TYR A 97 -17.53 13.80 3.79
CA TYR A 97 -17.33 12.74 4.78
C TYR A 97 -17.01 11.37 4.15
N SER A 98 -16.13 11.34 3.15
CA SER A 98 -15.73 10.08 2.50
C SER A 98 -15.11 9.11 3.50
N HIS A 99 -15.44 7.83 3.35
CA HIS A 99 -14.86 6.73 4.13
C HIS A 99 -14.19 5.74 3.20
N ALA A 100 -13.14 5.09 3.70
CA ALA A 100 -12.52 3.93 3.07
C ALA A 100 -12.47 2.81 4.10
N LEU A 101 -12.75 1.59 3.66
CA LEU A 101 -12.56 0.40 4.48
C LEU A 101 -11.11 -0.04 4.32
N ALA A 102 -10.35 -0.10 5.42
CA ALA A 102 -9.01 -0.66 5.40
C ALA A 102 -9.07 -2.19 5.28
N PRO A 103 -8.16 -2.83 4.53
CA PRO A 103 -8.13 -4.29 4.39
C PRO A 103 -7.61 -5.00 5.65
N VAL A 104 -7.13 -4.24 6.63
CA VAL A 104 -6.39 -4.74 7.80
C VAL A 104 -6.80 -3.94 9.04
N PHE A 105 -6.64 -4.54 10.21
CA PHE A 105 -6.90 -3.90 11.50
C PHE A 105 -5.62 -3.87 12.36
N GLY A 106 -5.19 -2.68 12.78
CA GLY A 106 -4.12 -2.47 13.76
C GLY A 106 -2.67 -2.70 13.31
N CYS A 107 -2.42 -3.30 12.14
CA CYS A 107 -1.08 -3.49 11.57
C CYS A 107 -1.15 -3.53 10.04
N TYR A 108 -0.05 -3.89 9.37
CA TYR A 108 0.04 -4.12 7.93
C TYR A 108 -0.29 -2.90 7.06
N THR A 109 0.19 -1.71 7.46
CA THR A 109 0.06 -0.45 6.69
C THR A 109 0.36 -0.62 5.20
N ALA A 110 1.38 -1.42 4.87
CA ALA A 110 1.78 -1.72 3.49
C ALA A 110 0.67 -2.35 2.62
N ASN A 111 -0.30 -3.08 3.21
CA ASN A 111 -1.44 -3.61 2.46
C ASN A 111 -2.41 -2.49 2.09
N SER A 112 -2.69 -1.55 3.01
CA SER A 112 -3.51 -0.37 2.71
C SER A 112 -2.83 0.52 1.66
N GLU A 113 -1.51 0.69 1.74
CA GLU A 113 -0.72 1.38 0.71
C GLU A 113 -0.88 0.71 -0.66
N PHE A 114 -0.78 -0.62 -0.72
CA PHE A 114 -0.94 -1.37 -1.97
C PHE A 114 -2.32 -1.15 -2.59
N GLU A 115 -3.40 -1.30 -1.82
CA GLU A 115 -4.76 -1.17 -2.37
C GLU A 115 -5.02 0.25 -2.89
N VAL A 116 -4.57 1.28 -2.17
CA VAL A 116 -4.72 2.69 -2.59
C VAL A 116 -3.92 2.97 -3.87
N LEU A 117 -2.70 2.44 -3.97
CA LEU A 117 -1.82 2.74 -5.09
C LEU A 117 -2.13 1.89 -6.33
N CYS A 118 -2.58 0.65 -6.15
CA CYS A 118 -2.74 -0.31 -7.24
C CYS A 118 -4.20 -0.58 -7.61
N GLY A 119 -5.16 -0.24 -6.75
CA GLY A 119 -6.58 -0.48 -7.00
C GLY A 119 -6.99 -1.96 -6.92
N PHE A 120 -6.12 -2.83 -6.42
CA PHE A 120 -6.40 -4.26 -6.26
C PHE A 120 -6.52 -4.64 -4.78
N PRO A 121 -7.50 -5.49 -4.42
CA PRO A 121 -7.65 -5.93 -3.04
C PRO A 121 -6.52 -6.89 -2.64
N VAL A 122 -6.07 -6.79 -1.39
CA VAL A 122 -5.21 -7.77 -0.74
C VAL A 122 -6.10 -8.86 -0.14
N THR A 123 -6.09 -10.04 -0.76
CA THR A 123 -6.99 -11.15 -0.39
C THR A 123 -6.36 -12.19 0.53
N LYS A 124 -5.07 -12.07 0.83
CA LYS A 124 -4.32 -13.03 1.66
C LYS A 124 -3.86 -12.38 2.95
N ASP A 125 -3.85 -13.19 4.02
CA ASP A 125 -3.36 -12.79 5.34
C ASP A 125 -1.82 -12.79 5.38
N ASN A 126 -1.22 -11.88 4.62
CA ASN A 126 0.21 -11.61 4.61
C ASN A 126 0.47 -10.16 4.22
N VAL A 127 1.73 -9.71 4.29
CA VAL A 127 2.11 -8.40 3.77
C VAL A 127 2.49 -8.47 2.31
N LYS A 128 1.70 -7.79 1.47
CA LYS A 128 1.80 -7.84 0.02
C LYS A 128 3.19 -7.44 -0.48
N PHE A 129 3.77 -6.39 0.11
CA PHE A 129 5.10 -5.87 -0.26
C PHE A 129 6.23 -6.87 0.03
N GLU A 130 6.09 -7.73 1.03
CA GLU A 130 7.16 -8.67 1.41
C GLU A 130 7.17 -9.93 0.56
N ARG A 131 5.98 -10.44 0.20
CA ARG A 131 5.85 -11.82 -0.31
C ARG A 131 5.39 -11.91 -1.76
N GLN A 132 4.67 -10.92 -2.29
CA GLN A 132 3.92 -11.08 -3.55
C GLN A 132 4.01 -9.90 -4.52
N LEU A 133 4.84 -8.90 -4.21
CA LEU A 133 5.13 -7.78 -5.11
C LEU A 133 6.52 -7.96 -5.72
N LEU A 134 6.68 -9.03 -6.51
CA LEU A 134 7.98 -9.48 -7.04
C LEU A 134 8.33 -8.85 -8.39
N ASN A 135 7.32 -8.38 -9.12
CA ASN A 135 7.42 -7.79 -10.45
C ASN A 135 7.06 -6.30 -10.44
N VAL A 136 7.48 -5.59 -11.49
CA VAL A 136 6.97 -4.25 -11.80
C VAL A 136 5.48 -4.37 -12.10
N VAL A 137 4.69 -3.46 -11.55
CA VAL A 137 3.24 -3.42 -11.69
C VAL A 137 2.79 -2.00 -12.09
N PRO A 138 1.76 -1.87 -12.95
CA PRO A 138 1.28 -0.58 -13.42
C PRO A 138 0.39 0.10 -12.37
N CYS A 139 0.92 0.32 -11.16
CA CYS A 139 0.21 1.04 -10.11
C CYS A 139 0.27 2.56 -10.36
N LEU A 140 -0.50 3.33 -9.59
CA LEU A 140 -0.69 4.77 -9.75
C LEU A 140 0.61 5.56 -9.96
N PRO A 141 1.73 5.33 -9.22
CA PRO A 141 2.98 6.05 -9.47
C PRO A 141 3.53 5.78 -10.88
N HIS A 142 3.55 4.53 -11.32
CA HIS A 142 3.99 4.16 -12.67
C HIS A 142 3.13 4.86 -13.74
N ILE A 143 1.81 4.77 -13.62
CA ILE A 143 0.86 5.38 -14.55
C ILE A 143 1.05 6.91 -14.61
N LEU A 144 1.22 7.56 -13.46
CA LEU A 144 1.44 9.02 -13.41
C LEU A 144 2.80 9.41 -14.02
N ALA A 145 3.85 8.63 -13.78
CA ALA A 145 5.16 8.85 -14.37
C ALA A 145 5.10 8.80 -15.91
N ASP A 146 4.37 7.85 -16.49
CA ASP A 146 4.12 7.76 -17.94
C ASP A 146 3.35 8.97 -18.49
N LYS A 147 2.64 9.70 -17.64
CA LYS A 147 1.96 10.97 -17.98
C LYS A 147 2.79 12.22 -17.65
N GLY A 148 4.08 12.06 -17.36
CA GLY A 148 5.02 13.17 -17.13
C GLY A 148 5.03 13.71 -15.70
N TYR A 149 4.39 13.03 -14.75
CA TYR A 149 4.48 13.41 -13.35
C TYR A 149 5.79 12.95 -12.72
N ARG A 150 6.31 13.76 -11.80
CA ARG A 150 7.37 13.33 -10.88
C ARG A 150 6.76 12.61 -9.69
N THR A 151 7.20 11.38 -9.41
CA THR A 151 6.64 10.55 -8.35
C THR A 151 7.61 10.39 -7.19
N VAL A 152 7.18 10.84 -6.02
CA VAL A 152 7.99 10.81 -4.79
C VAL A 152 7.18 10.18 -3.67
N VAL A 153 7.82 9.29 -2.92
CA VAL A 153 7.29 8.74 -1.68
C VAL A 153 8.23 9.07 -0.53
N SER A 154 7.66 9.32 0.64
CA SER A 154 8.42 9.52 1.85
C SER A 154 7.80 8.75 3.01
N HIS A 155 8.66 8.09 3.80
CA HIS A 155 8.22 7.35 4.98
C HIS A 155 9.29 7.47 6.08
N PRO A 156 8.92 7.94 7.29
CA PRO A 156 9.86 8.19 8.38
C PRO A 156 10.17 6.90 9.16
N ASN A 157 10.66 5.88 8.45
CA ASN A 157 11.08 4.62 9.05
C ASN A 157 12.30 4.05 8.30
N VAL A 158 12.89 2.99 8.84
CA VAL A 158 13.95 2.25 8.16
C VAL A 158 13.45 1.74 6.79
N PRO A 159 14.16 2.03 5.68
CA PRO A 159 13.66 1.82 4.32
C PRO A 159 13.27 0.37 4.00
N VAL A 160 13.95 -0.59 4.64
CA VAL A 160 13.79 -2.03 4.43
C VAL A 160 12.56 -2.61 5.13
N PHE A 161 11.93 -1.89 6.06
CA PHE A 161 10.74 -2.35 6.74
C PHE A 161 9.58 -2.53 5.75
N TRP A 162 8.93 -3.70 5.80
CA TRP A 162 7.97 -4.18 4.79
C TRP A 162 8.53 -4.28 3.37
N ASN A 163 9.85 -4.45 3.18
CA ASN A 163 10.46 -4.52 1.85
C ASN A 163 10.19 -3.26 0.97
N ARG A 164 9.95 -2.10 1.59
CA ARG A 164 9.52 -0.88 0.89
C ARG A 164 10.50 -0.40 -0.16
N THR A 165 11.80 -0.59 0.02
CA THR A 165 12.81 -0.28 -1.00
C THR A 165 12.51 -0.97 -2.34
N ASN A 166 12.19 -2.27 -2.31
CA ASN A 166 11.90 -3.02 -3.54
C ASN A 166 10.46 -2.80 -3.99
N ALA A 167 9.51 -2.74 -3.04
CA ALA A 167 8.11 -2.47 -3.33
C ALA A 167 7.93 -1.13 -4.06
N TYR A 168 8.44 -0.02 -3.51
CA TYR A 168 8.29 1.29 -4.14
C TYR A 168 8.95 1.39 -5.52
N ARG A 169 10.06 0.67 -5.73
CA ARG A 169 10.65 0.52 -7.07
C ARG A 169 9.69 -0.20 -8.02
N ASN A 170 9.12 -1.33 -7.59
CA ASN A 170 8.17 -2.13 -8.37
C ASN A 170 6.85 -1.40 -8.65
N LEU A 171 6.42 -0.49 -7.75
CA LEU A 171 5.25 0.37 -7.92
C LEU A 171 5.49 1.58 -8.84
N GLY A 172 6.75 1.90 -9.17
CA GLY A 172 7.11 3.01 -10.07
C GLY A 172 7.36 4.37 -9.40
N PHE A 173 7.69 4.42 -8.10
CA PHE A 173 8.17 5.67 -7.51
C PHE A 173 9.60 5.99 -7.99
N GLN A 174 9.80 7.22 -8.49
CA GLN A 174 11.11 7.69 -8.95
C GLN A 174 12.04 8.08 -7.80
N THR A 175 11.49 8.50 -6.65
CA THR A 175 12.27 8.93 -5.50
C THR A 175 11.66 8.42 -4.20
N TYR A 176 12.49 7.80 -3.34
CA TYR A 176 12.12 7.40 -1.98
C TYR A 176 12.93 8.21 -0.96
N MET A 177 12.25 9.10 -0.23
CA MET A 177 12.81 9.88 0.87
C MET A 177 12.62 9.13 2.20
N VAL A 178 13.74 8.77 2.83
CA VAL A 178 13.79 7.93 4.05
C VAL A 178 14.14 8.79 5.27
N ASP A 179 14.12 8.22 6.48
CA ASP A 179 14.32 8.96 7.77
C ASP A 179 15.51 9.94 7.77
N SER A 180 16.64 9.59 7.14
CA SER A 180 17.80 10.47 7.04
C SER A 180 17.53 11.78 6.29
N GLY A 181 16.55 11.82 5.39
CA GLY A 181 16.12 13.02 4.66
C GLY A 181 15.26 13.97 5.49
N PHE A 182 14.76 13.55 6.66
CA PHE A 182 13.97 14.41 7.56
C PHE A 182 14.84 15.14 8.60
N ARG A 183 16.11 14.77 8.73
CA ARG A 183 17.03 15.30 9.77
C ARG A 183 17.79 16.56 9.36
N THR A 184 17.53 17.09 8.16
CA THR A 184 18.15 18.33 7.66
C THR A 184 17.09 19.38 7.44
N GLY A 185 16.91 20.25 8.44
CA GLY A 185 16.05 21.43 8.47
C GLY A 185 16.40 22.27 9.68
#